data_AF-A0ABC9VKR6-F1
#
_entry.id   AF-A0ABC9VKR6-F1
#
_cell.length_a   1.000
_cell.length_b   1.000
_cell.length_c   1.000
_cell.angle_alpha   90.00
_cell.angle_beta   90.00
_cell.angle_gamma   90.00
#
_symmetry.space_group_name_H-M   'P 1'
#
loop_
_entity.id
_entity.type
_entity.pdbx_description
1 polymer ?
#
loop_
_entity_poly.entity_id
_entity_poly.type
_entity_poly.pdbx_seq_one_letter_code
_entity_poly.pdbx_strand_id
1 'polypeptide(L)' 'MIKTQVVKLKVNKAMQKHLNALCDYRRYCWNKGLETWQLMYEAYTLNAKDNSSPNERRVRDELVVNKADWQYDLSARYF' A
#
# COMPACT_ATOMS: atom_id res chain seq x y z
N MET A 1 -33.88 -22.51 13.27
CA MET A 1 -34.20 -21.45 12.29
C MET A 1 -33.35 -20.23 12.63
N ILE A 2 -32.31 -19.92 11.84
CA ILE A 2 -31.42 -18.77 12.11
C ILE A 2 -32.09 -17.51 11.52
N LYS A 3 -32.29 -16.47 12.34
CA LYS A 3 -32.81 -15.17 11.89
C LYS A 3 -31.66 -14.21 11.68
N THR A 4 -31.56 -13.63 10.49
CA THR A 4 -30.56 -12.61 10.16
C THR A 4 -30.93 -11.28 10.82
N GLN A 5 -30.01 -10.71 11.60
CA GLN A 5 -30.15 -9.35 12.13
C GLN A 5 -29.32 -8.39 11.31
N VAL A 6 -29.94 -7.30 10.86
CA VAL A 6 -29.26 -6.22 10.15
C VAL A 6 -28.96 -5.11 11.15
N VAL A 7 -27.67 -4.93 11.48
CA VAL A 7 -27.22 -3.90 12.43
C VAL A 7 -26.54 -2.77 11.68
N LYS A 8 -26.95 -1.53 11.94
CA LYS A 8 -26.29 -0.33 11.41
C LYS A 8 -25.10 0.03 12.30
N LEU A 9 -23.90 -0.32 11.87
CA LEU A 9 -22.67 0.08 12.56
C LEU A 9 -22.45 1.59 12.37
N LYS A 10 -22.47 2.33 13.47
CA LYS A 10 -22.00 3.72 13.52
C LYS A 10 -20.56 3.73 14.01
N VAL A 11 -19.70 4.41 13.27
CA VAL A 11 -18.29 4.57 13.64
C VAL A 11 -18.23 5.41 14.92
N ASN A 12 -17.67 4.84 15.99
CA ASN A 12 -17.33 5.59 17.20
C ASN A 12 -15.91 6.18 17.07
N LYS A 13 -15.50 7.04 18.01
CA LYS A 13 -14.20 7.73 17.95
C LYS A 13 -13.00 6.76 17.82
N ALA A 14 -13.06 5.60 18.47
CA ALA A 14 -12.00 4.60 18.40
C ALA A 14 -11.90 3.97 17.00
N MET A 15 -13.04 3.54 16.43
CA MET A 15 -13.08 2.99 15.07
C MET A 15 -12.62 4.01 14.03
N GLN A 16 -12.99 5.28 14.19
CA GLN A 16 -12.57 6.34 13.28
C GLN A 16 -11.06 6.53 13.28
N LYS A 17 -10.42 6.45 14.44
CA LYS A 17 -8.95 6.52 14.55
C LYS A 17 -8.27 5.39 13.77
N HIS A 18 -8.76 4.16 13.89
CA HIS A 18 -8.20 3.02 13.15
C HIS A 18 -8.42 3.16 11.63
N LEU A 19 -9.61 3.58 11.21
CA LEU A 19 -9.90 3.82 9.79
C LEU A 19 -8.99 4.89 9.21
N ASN A 20 -8.79 6.01 9.92
CA ASN A 20 -7.89 7.06 9.48
C ASN A 20 -6.46 6.54 9.35
N ALA A 21 -5.95 5.83 10.36
CA ALA A 21 -4.60 5.26 10.31
C ALA A 21 -4.41 4.28 9.14
N LEU A 22 -5.39 3.43 8.85
CA LEU A 22 -5.36 2.50 7.71
C LEU A 22 -5.42 3.24 6.37
N CYS A 23 -6.27 4.26 6.26
CA CYS A 23 -6.35 5.12 5.07
C CYS A 23 -5.04 5.86 4.83
N ASP A 24 -4.39 6.33 5.89
CA ASP A 24 -3.10 7.00 5.82
C ASP A 24 -2.00 6.04 5.37
N TYR A 25 -1.99 4.81 5.87
CA TYR A 25 -1.04 3.79 5.40
C TYR A 25 -1.28 3.41 3.93
N ARG A 26 -2.53 3.26 3.49
CA ARG A 26 -2.83 3.01 2.07
C ARG A 26 -2.35 4.16 1.18
N ARG A 27 -2.55 5.41 1.61
CA ARG A 27 -2.05 6.59 0.89
C ARG A 27 -0.53 6.62 0.85
N TYR A 28 0.14 6.27 1.94
CA TYR A 28 1.58 6.13 2.00
C TYR A 28 2.10 5.10 0.98
N CYS A 29 1.54 3.88 0.96
CA CYS A 29 1.93 2.83 0.01
C CYS A 29 1.77 3.26 -1.45
N TRP A 30 0.68 3.97 -1.75
CA TRP A 30 0.45 4.53 -3.08
C TRP A 30 1.54 5.52 -3.49
N ASN A 31 1.82 6.51 -2.64
CA ASN A 31 2.85 7.51 -2.92
C ASN A 31 4.24 6.88 -3.06
N LYS A 32 4.56 5.91 -2.20
CA LYS A 32 5.85 5.19 -2.26
C LYS A 32 5.98 4.39 -3.56
N GLY A 33 4.90 3.77 -4.03
CA GLY A 33 4.87 3.10 -5.32
C GLY A 33 5.07 4.05 -6.50
N LEU A 34 4.43 5.23 -6.47
CA LEU A 34 4.65 6.25 -7.49
C LEU A 34 6.10 6.76 -7.52
N GLU A 35 6.68 7.04 -6.36
CA GLU A 35 8.09 7.44 -6.24
C GLU A 35 9.02 6.36 -6.80
N THR A 36 8.78 5.10 -6.44
CA THR A 36 9.57 3.95 -6.92
C THR A 36 9.46 3.80 -8.44
N TRP A 37 8.24 3.94 -8.99
CA TRP A 37 8.02 3.90 -10.43
C TRP A 37 8.75 5.04 -11.15
N GLN A 38 8.71 6.25 -10.59
CA GLN A 38 9.36 7.43 -11.15
C GLN A 38 10.88 7.24 -11.22
N LEU A 39 11.50 6.74 -10.14
CA LEU A 39 12.93 6.43 -10.12
C LEU A 39 13.33 5.39 -11.18
N MET A 40 12.52 4.33 -11.32
CA MET A 40 12.75 3.33 -12.37
C MET A 40 12.58 3.91 -13.78
N TYR A 41 11.61 4.82 -13.96
CA TYR A 41 11.40 5.50 -15.23
C TYR A 41 12.56 6.41 -15.59
N GLU A 42 13.07 7.20 -14.64
CA GLU A 42 14.24 8.06 -14.81
C GLU A 42 15.50 7.24 -15.15
N ALA A 43 15.72 6.12 -14.48
CA ALA A 43 16.81 5.21 -14.82
C ALA A 43 16.67 4.65 -16.26
N TYR A 44 15.45 4.27 -16.65
CA TYR A 44 15.15 3.81 -18.01
C TYR A 44 15.40 4.90 -19.06
N THR A 45 14.99 6.14 -18.82
CA THR A 45 15.19 7.24 -19.77
C THR A 45 16.66 7.65 -19.91
N LEU A 46 17.44 7.55 -18.83
CA LEU A 46 18.88 7.80 -18.87
C LEU A 46 19.65 6.70 -19.62
N ASN A 47 19.30 5.43 -19.41
CA ASN A 47 19.96 4.31 -20.08
C ASN A 47 19.04 3.10 -20.24
N ALA A 48 18.31 3.06 -21.36
CA ALA A 48 17.37 1.99 -21.68
C ALA A 48 18.03 0.64 -22.02
N LYS A 49 19.35 0.58 -22.27
CA LYS A 49 20.05 -0.70 -22.51
C LYS A 49 20.26 -1.46 -21.20
N ASP A 50 20.64 -0.74 -20.14
CA ASP A 50 20.96 -1.35 -18.85
C ASP A 50 19.77 -1.35 -17.88
N ASN A 51 18.78 -0.48 -18.10
CA ASN A 51 17.57 -0.40 -17.29
C ASN A 51 16.35 -0.85 -18.10
N SER A 52 15.55 -1.73 -17.53
CA SER A 52 14.26 -2.14 -18.13
C SER A 52 13.17 -1.11 -17.85
N SER A 53 12.18 -1.01 -18.75
CA SER A 53 11.03 -0.14 -18.53
C SER A 53 10.29 -0.49 -17.24
N PRO A 54 9.80 0.50 -16.49
CA PRO A 54 9.06 0.24 -15.26
C PRO A 54 7.74 -0.48 -15.54
N ASN A 55 7.37 -1.39 -14.65
CA ASN A 55 6.08 -2.07 -14.68
C ASN A 55 5.59 -2.37 -13.26
N GLU A 56 4.31 -2.73 -13.13
CA GLU A 56 3.67 -2.97 -11.83
C GLU A 56 4.38 -4.04 -10.99
N ARG A 57 4.81 -5.16 -11.61
CA ARG A 57 5.51 -6.24 -10.91
C ARG A 57 6.82 -5.77 -10.30
N ARG A 58 7.65 -5.07 -11.09
CA ARG A 58 8.96 -4.56 -10.63
C ARG A 58 8.81 -3.58 -9.48
N VAL A 59 7.87 -2.64 -9.59
CA VAL A 59 7.59 -1.68 -8.51
C VAL A 59 7.16 -2.41 -7.25
N ARG A 60 6.25 -3.39 -7.37
CA ARG A 60 5.80 -4.19 -6.23
C ARG A 60 6.94 -4.96 -5.58
N ASP A 61 7.78 -5.61 -6.37
CA ASP A 61 8.89 -6.41 -5.88
C ASP A 61 9.91 -5.52 -5.15
N GLU A 62 10.22 -4.34 -5.68
CA GLU A 62 11.08 -3.35 -5.03
C GLU A 62 10.51 -2.86 -3.69
N LEU A 63 9.20 -2.58 -3.65
CA LEU A 63 8.52 -2.20 -2.41
C LEU A 63 8.51 -3.33 -1.37
N VAL A 64 8.43 -4.59 -1.81
CA VAL A 64 8.47 -5.76 -0.92
C VAL A 64 9.88 -5.98 -0.38
N VAL A 65 10.91 -5.85 -1.22
CA VAL A 65 12.33 -5.96 -0.82
C VAL A 65 12.69 -4.89 0.21
N ASN A 66 12.24 -3.64 -0.01
CA ASN A 66 12.53 -2.52 0.89
C ASN A 66 11.45 -2.28 1.94
N LYS A 67 10.66 -3.31 2.27
CA LYS A 67 9.58 -3.17 3.23
C LYS A 67 10.13 -3.05 4.65
N ALA A 68 9.86 -1.92 5.29
CA ALA A 68 10.29 -1.70 6.67
C ALA A 68 9.44 -2.49 7.68
N ASP A 69 10.02 -2.84 8.83
CA ASP A 69 9.38 -3.67 9.86
C ASP A 69 8.02 -3.12 10.31
N TRP A 70 7.92 -1.82 10.56
CA TRP A 70 6.68 -1.15 10.98
C TRP A 70 5.54 -1.27 9.94
N GLN A 71 5.84 -1.52 8.67
CA GLN A 71 4.84 -1.70 7.62
C GLN A 71 4.13 -3.06 7.70
N TYR A 72 4.71 -4.04 8.39
CA TYR A 72 4.07 -5.34 8.59
C TYR A 72 2.87 -5.22 9.52
N ASP A 73 2.99 -4.41 10.59
CA ASP A 73 1.95 -4.16 11.59
C ASP A 73 0.70 -3.48 11.01
N LEU A 74 0.86 -2.74 9.91
CA LEU A 74 -0.23 -2.03 9.22
C LEU A 74 -0.77 -2.79 8.00
N SER A 75 -0.19 -3.95 7.68
CA SER A 75 -0.62 -4.74 6.53
C SER A 75 -1.86 -5.56 6.85
N ALA A 76 -2.73 -5.76 5.85
CA ALA A 76 -3.98 -6.49 5.98
C ALA A 76 -3.85 -7.96 6.43
N ARG A 77 -2.63 -8.52 6.57
CA ARG A 77 -2.43 -9.89 7.03
C ARG A 77 -2.64 -10.08 8.54
N TYR A 78 -2.68 -8.99 9.31
CA TYR A 78 -2.86 -9.03 10.76
C TYR A 78 -4.24 -8.54 11.23
N PHE A 79 -5.19 -8.34 10.31
CA PHE A 79 -6.59 -7.98 10.60
C PHE A 79 -7.55 -9.09 10.19
#